data_AF-A0A6J6UK02-F1
#
_entry.id   AF-A0A6J6UK02-F1
#
_cell.length_a   1.000
_cell.length_b   1.000
_cell.length_c   1.000
_cell.angle_alpha   90.00
_cell.angle_beta   90.00
_cell.angle_gamma   90.00
#
_symmetry.space_group_name_H-M   'P 1'
#
loop_
_entity.id
_entity.type
_entity.pdbx_description
1 polymer ?
#
loop_
_entity_poly.entity_id
_entity_poly.type
_entity_poly.pdbx_seq_one_letter_code
_entity_poly.pdbx_strand_id
1 'polypeptide(L)'
;MASGFIYLIILGMWAAYFLPKWISSHDEASGKSAERYKSAMRVVGETGSLNATSNSTESMKRQNQIANRRIIFGALTFSFVVVGALSALGIFPTSILLIPTTAIAIYVVNVRRQLIAAQLQERRVRAFEKISTATVITEPVERVTFSSRVDFVAENQEHWIPLIERIDTAGVVVIPKDGPTWQPVSVPKPTYATAAKAIPSNRVIDLTIPGVWSASHQIESDLLPSRDELFDQELEENAAINKFGAVNE
;
A
#
# COMPACT_ATOMS: atom_id res chain seq x y z
N MET A 1 6.82 -31.74 41.12
CA MET A 1 7.42 -30.95 40.01
C MET A 1 6.63 -31.03 38.69
N ALA A 2 5.56 -31.84 38.56
CA ALA A 2 4.80 -31.98 37.31
C ALA A 2 3.77 -30.86 37.03
N SER A 3 3.26 -30.18 38.06
CA SER A 3 2.24 -29.14 37.91
C SER A 3 2.73 -27.90 37.16
N GLY A 4 4.00 -27.51 37.32
CA GLY A 4 4.60 -26.39 36.59
C GLY A 4 4.68 -26.63 35.07
N PHE A 5 4.81 -27.89 34.66
CA PHE A 5 4.90 -28.25 33.24
C PHE A 5 3.56 -28.07 32.52
N ILE A 6 2.44 -28.36 33.19
CA ILE A 6 1.09 -28.09 32.67
C ILE A 6 0.90 -26.58 32.43
N TYR A 7 1.33 -25.72 33.35
CA TYR A 7 1.21 -24.27 33.17
C TYR A 7 2.05 -23.75 32.01
N LEU A 8 3.25 -24.32 31.77
CA LEU A 8 4.07 -23.96 30.61
C LEU A 8 3.40 -24.35 29.29
N ILE A 9 2.73 -25.50 29.21
CA ILE A 9 1.98 -25.93 28.03
C ILE A 9 0.79 -25.00 27.77
N ILE A 10 0.02 -24.69 28.81
CA ILE A 10 -1.14 -23.80 28.70
C ILE A 10 -0.70 -22.40 28.26
N LEU A 11 0.37 -21.87 28.86
CA LEU A 11 0.93 -20.57 28.50
C LEU A 11 1.46 -20.56 27.05
N GLY A 12 2.08 -21.65 26.59
CA GLY A 12 2.50 -21.83 25.21
C GLY A 12 1.31 -21.82 24.23
N MET A 13 0.22 -22.52 24.57
CA MET A 13 -1.01 -22.52 23.77
C MET A 13 -1.68 -21.14 23.73
N TRP A 14 -1.72 -20.44 24.87
CA TRP A 14 -2.21 -19.07 24.96
C TRP A 14 -1.38 -18.12 24.10
N ALA A 15 -0.04 -18.19 24.19
CA ALA A 15 0.85 -17.40 23.36
C ALA A 15 0.63 -17.68 21.87
N ALA A 16 0.51 -18.96 21.47
CA ALA A 16 0.28 -19.33 20.08
C ALA A 16 -1.05 -18.79 19.51
N TYR A 17 -2.10 -18.74 20.34
CA TYR A 17 -3.40 -18.22 19.91
C TYR A 17 -3.46 -16.68 19.94
N PHE A 18 -2.94 -16.06 21.00
CA PHE A 18 -3.08 -14.62 21.22
C PHE A 18 -2.00 -13.77 20.51
N LEU A 19 -0.76 -14.26 20.30
CA LEU A 19 0.27 -13.47 19.59
C LEU A 19 -0.15 -13.08 18.17
N PRO A 20 -0.64 -14.01 17.32
CA PRO A 20 -1.01 -13.68 15.94
C PRO A 20 -2.20 -12.72 15.87
N LYS A 21 -3.16 -12.87 16.78
CA LYS A 21 -4.34 -12.00 16.83
C LYS A 21 -3.97 -10.60 17.32
N TRP A 22 -3.15 -10.50 18.36
CA TRP A 22 -2.68 -9.23 18.92
C TRP A 22 -1.82 -8.43 17.93
N ILE A 23 -0.90 -9.09 17.22
CA ILE A 23 -0.05 -8.41 16.24
C ILE A 23 -0.86 -7.88 15.04
N SER A 24 -1.90 -8.59 14.61
CA SER A 24 -2.76 -8.17 13.50
C SER A 24 -3.67 -7.00 13.89
N SER A 25 -4.29 -7.06 15.06
CA SER A 25 -5.14 -5.96 15.55
C SER A 25 -4.36 -4.69 15.81
N HIS A 26 -3.10 -4.81 16.26
CA HIS A 26 -2.23 -3.65 16.44
C HIS A 26 -1.86 -3.01 15.11
N ASP A 27 -1.76 -3.76 14.01
CA ASP A 27 -1.47 -3.21 12.69
C ASP A 27 -2.63 -2.37 12.13
N GLU A 28 -3.88 -2.71 12.48
CA GLU A 28 -5.08 -1.95 12.12
C GLU A 28 -5.28 -0.72 13.01
N ALA A 29 -5.03 -0.84 14.31
CA ALA A 29 -5.11 0.27 15.27
C ALA A 29 -3.87 1.20 15.23
N SER A 30 -2.76 0.78 14.63
CA SER A 30 -1.47 1.50 14.58
C SER A 30 -1.49 2.81 13.76
N GLY A 31 -2.64 3.24 13.22
CA GLY A 31 -2.72 4.50 12.47
C GLY A 31 -2.06 4.45 11.10
N LYS A 32 -1.68 3.27 10.59
CA LYS A 32 -1.17 3.08 9.22
C LYS A 32 -2.15 3.61 8.16
N SER A 33 -3.46 3.57 8.42
CA SER A 33 -4.50 4.17 7.57
C SER A 33 -4.41 5.70 7.54
N ALA A 34 -4.19 6.34 8.69
CA ALA A 34 -3.99 7.79 8.79
C ALA A 34 -2.67 8.23 8.11
N GLU A 35 -1.61 7.44 8.23
CA GLU A 35 -0.35 7.69 7.51
C GLU A 35 -0.52 7.58 5.98
N ARG A 36 -1.32 6.62 5.50
CA ARG A 36 -1.65 6.50 4.07
C ARG A 36 -2.42 7.71 3.57
N TYR A 37 -3.44 8.16 4.31
CA TYR A 37 -4.19 9.36 3.95
C TYR A 37 -3.30 10.61 3.93
N LYS A 38 -2.46 10.79 4.96
CA LYS A 38 -1.49 11.87 5.03
C LYS A 38 -0.48 11.82 3.89
N SER A 39 -0.01 10.63 3.51
CA SER A 39 0.87 10.45 2.35
C SER A 39 0.16 10.79 1.03
N ALA A 40 -1.10 10.40 0.87
CA ALA A 40 -1.88 10.70 -0.32
C ALA A 40 -2.16 12.20 -0.46
N MET A 41 -2.58 12.86 0.63
CA MET A 41 -2.72 14.32 0.66
C MET A 41 -1.40 15.04 0.40
N ARG A 42 -0.30 14.52 0.94
CA ARG A 42 1.04 15.07 0.69
C ARG A 42 1.40 14.97 -0.79
N VAL A 43 1.16 13.83 -1.44
CA VAL A 43 1.42 13.66 -2.89
C VAL A 43 0.59 14.65 -3.73
N VAL A 44 -0.65 14.93 -3.33
CA VAL A 44 -1.51 15.94 -3.98
C VAL A 44 -0.99 17.37 -3.77
N GLY A 45 -0.43 17.68 -2.59
CA GLY A 45 0.13 19.01 -2.29
C GLY A 45 1.56 19.23 -2.79
N GLU A 46 2.31 18.18 -3.12
CA GLU A 46 3.74 18.24 -3.45
C GLU A 46 4.03 18.53 -4.94
N THR A 47 3.02 18.65 -5.80
CA THR A 47 3.17 18.96 -7.23
C THR A 47 3.66 20.39 -7.53
N GLY A 48 3.93 21.22 -6.51
CA GLY A 48 4.22 22.66 -6.69
C GLY A 48 5.63 23.16 -6.38
N SER A 49 6.34 22.69 -5.33
CA SER A 49 7.60 23.36 -4.91
C SER A 49 8.50 22.61 -3.90
N LEU A 50 8.15 21.42 -3.40
CA LEU A 50 8.76 20.87 -2.17
C LEU A 50 9.73 19.69 -2.36
N ASN A 51 9.94 19.23 -3.59
CA ASN A 51 10.68 17.99 -3.91
C ASN A 51 12.16 17.97 -3.46
N ALA A 52 12.83 19.11 -3.33
CA ALA A 52 14.25 19.14 -2.94
C ALA A 52 14.46 18.91 -1.44
N THR A 53 13.64 19.53 -0.59
CA THR A 53 13.79 19.45 0.87
C THR A 53 13.31 18.10 1.41
N SER A 54 12.28 17.50 0.81
CA SER A 54 11.73 16.21 1.24
C SER A 54 12.74 15.07 1.03
N ASN A 55 13.38 15.01 -0.13
CA ASN A 55 14.41 14.00 -0.45
C ASN A 55 15.60 14.02 0.52
N SER A 56 16.05 15.20 0.96
CA SER A 56 17.13 15.34 1.95
C SER A 56 16.73 14.84 3.35
N THR A 57 15.46 15.04 3.75
CA THR A 57 15.00 14.54 5.06
C THR A 57 14.82 13.03 5.08
N GLU A 58 14.42 12.42 3.96
CA GLU A 58 14.28 10.96 3.86
C GLU A 58 15.64 10.25 3.86
N SER A 59 16.63 10.80 3.15
CA SER A 59 17.99 10.24 3.16
C SER A 59 18.64 10.32 4.54
N MET A 60 18.44 11.44 5.27
CA MET A 60 18.90 11.61 6.65
C MET A 60 18.22 10.61 7.61
N LYS A 61 16.92 10.37 7.46
CA LYS A 61 16.19 9.35 8.25
C LYS A 61 16.70 7.94 7.98
N ARG A 62 16.95 7.59 6.72
CA ARG A 62 17.54 6.28 6.35
C ARG A 62 18.94 6.11 6.95
N GLN A 63 19.77 7.14 6.89
CA GLN A 63 21.10 7.13 7.50
C GLN A 63 21.04 6.93 9.03
N ASN A 64 20.18 7.69 9.71
CA ASN A 64 19.98 7.56 11.16
C ASN A 64 19.40 6.19 11.55
N GLN A 65 18.53 5.60 10.72
CA GLN A 65 17.99 4.27 10.98
C GLN A 65 19.08 3.19 10.91
N ILE A 66 20.01 3.30 9.94
CA ILE A 66 21.14 2.37 9.83
C ILE A 66 22.08 2.53 11.05
N ALA A 67 22.34 3.77 11.48
CA ALA A 67 23.16 4.04 12.66
C ALA A 67 22.53 3.46 13.94
N ASN A 68 21.24 3.70 14.17
CA ASN A 68 20.52 3.18 15.34
C ASN A 68 20.53 1.65 15.40
N ARG A 69 20.40 0.96 14.25
CA ARG A 69 20.49 -0.51 14.19
C ARG A 69 21.86 -1.03 14.63
N ARG A 70 22.94 -0.30 14.30
CA ARG A 70 24.31 -0.65 14.71
C ARG A 70 24.55 -0.41 16.19
N ILE A 71 24.03 0.70 16.74
CA ILE A 71 24.15 1.03 18.17
C ILE A 71 23.38 0.01 19.01
N ILE A 72 22.14 -0.31 18.66
CA ILE A 72 21.33 -1.30 19.39
C ILE A 72 21.98 -2.68 19.33
N PHE A 73 22.46 -3.11 18.16
CA PHE A 73 23.17 -4.38 18.02
C PHE A 73 24.44 -4.39 18.88
N GLY A 74 25.24 -3.32 18.85
CA GLY A 74 26.44 -3.19 19.66
C GLY A 74 26.16 -3.21 21.17
N ALA A 75 25.09 -2.54 21.62
CA ALA A 75 24.67 -2.57 23.01
C ALA A 75 24.23 -3.97 23.45
N LEU A 76 23.54 -4.70 22.58
CA LEU A 76 23.04 -6.06 22.85
C LEU A 76 24.18 -7.09 22.89
N THR A 77 25.14 -7.01 21.96
CA THR A 77 26.33 -7.87 21.97
C THR A 77 27.25 -7.52 23.13
N PHE A 78 27.41 -6.24 23.46
CA PHE A 78 28.13 -5.81 24.66
C PHE A 78 27.48 -6.36 25.92
N SER A 79 26.16 -6.27 26.05
CA SER A 79 25.41 -6.88 27.16
C SER A 79 25.65 -8.39 27.25
N PHE A 80 25.65 -9.11 26.12
CA PHE A 80 25.96 -10.54 26.09
C PHE A 80 27.38 -10.85 26.55
N VAL A 81 28.38 -10.07 26.10
CA VAL A 81 29.78 -10.24 26.50
C VAL A 81 29.97 -9.94 27.99
N VAL A 82 29.38 -8.85 28.50
CA VAL A 82 29.46 -8.47 29.93
C VAL A 82 28.83 -9.55 30.80
N VAL A 83 27.63 -10.03 30.46
CA VAL A 83 26.95 -11.10 31.19
C VAL A 83 27.76 -12.40 31.12
N GLY A 84 28.35 -12.72 29.96
CA GLY A 84 29.23 -13.88 29.80
C GLY A 84 30.49 -13.80 30.67
N ALA A 85 31.13 -12.63 30.73
CA ALA A 85 32.31 -12.40 31.56
C ALA A 85 32.00 -12.51 33.06
N LEU A 86 30.88 -11.94 33.51
CA LEU A 86 30.43 -12.07 34.90
C LEU A 86 30.07 -13.51 35.26
N SER A 87 29.50 -14.28 34.32
CA SER A 87 29.24 -15.71 34.51
C SER A 87 30.53 -16.52 34.62
N ALA A 88 31.57 -16.19 33.85
CA ALA A 88 32.87 -16.86 33.92
C ALA A 88 33.60 -16.62 35.26
N LEU A 89 33.36 -15.45 35.87
CA LEU A 89 33.86 -15.12 37.21
C LEU A 89 33.06 -15.80 38.34
N GLY A 90 32.00 -16.56 38.03
CA GLY A 90 31.20 -17.29 39.01
C GLY A 90 30.26 -16.43 39.86
N ILE A 91 30.03 -15.17 39.48
CA ILE A 91 29.16 -14.23 40.21
C ILE A 91 27.68 -14.61 40.03
N PHE A 92 27.32 -15.18 38.88
CA PHE A 92 25.94 -15.56 38.53
C PHE A 92 25.86 -16.96 37.91
N PRO A 93 24.72 -17.66 38.05
CA PRO A 93 24.50 -18.93 37.38
C PRO A 93 24.49 -18.75 35.85
N THR A 94 25.02 -19.75 35.13
CA THR A 94 25.06 -19.76 33.66
C THR A 94 23.69 -19.63 33.00
N SER A 95 22.61 -19.90 33.74
CA SER A 95 21.22 -19.69 33.30
C SER A 95 20.91 -18.22 32.96
N ILE A 96 21.59 -17.25 33.55
CA ILE A 96 21.36 -15.83 33.27
C ILE A 96 21.71 -15.46 31.83
N LEU A 97 22.56 -16.27 31.17
CA LEU A 97 23.00 -16.11 29.79
C LEU A 97 21.87 -16.37 28.77
N LEU A 98 20.77 -17.01 29.19
CA LEU A 98 19.56 -17.15 28.38
C LEU A 98 18.87 -15.81 28.08
N ILE A 99 19.00 -14.82 28.97
CA ILE A 99 18.34 -13.52 28.80
C ILE A 99 18.95 -12.74 27.62
N PRO A 100 20.27 -12.49 27.54
CA PRO A 100 20.85 -11.78 26.41
C PRO A 100 20.80 -12.59 25.11
N THR A 101 20.88 -13.93 25.15
CA THR A 101 20.75 -14.77 23.94
C THR A 101 19.36 -14.69 23.34
N THR A 102 18.31 -14.77 24.15
CA THR A 102 16.92 -14.61 23.69
C THR A 102 16.67 -13.19 23.16
N ALA A 103 17.22 -12.17 23.82
CA ALA A 103 17.13 -10.79 23.34
C ALA A 103 17.80 -10.62 21.94
N ILE A 104 18.98 -11.23 21.73
CA ILE A 104 19.65 -11.25 20.41
C ILE A 104 18.79 -11.95 19.36
N ALA A 105 18.22 -13.11 19.68
CA ALA A 105 17.39 -13.85 18.73
C ALA A 105 16.15 -13.03 18.30
N ILE A 106 15.44 -12.42 19.26
CA ILE A 106 14.28 -11.56 18.99
C ILE A 106 14.68 -10.37 18.12
N TYR A 107 15.80 -9.72 18.42
CA TYR A 107 16.29 -8.59 17.64
C TYR A 107 16.61 -8.98 16.19
N VAL A 108 17.28 -10.11 15.97
CA VAL A 108 17.60 -10.61 14.62
C VAL A 108 16.32 -10.89 13.82
N VAL A 109 15.31 -11.52 14.42
CA VAL A 109 14.03 -11.76 13.75
C VAL A 109 13.34 -10.45 13.37
N ASN A 110 13.32 -9.48 14.28
CA ASN A 110 12.73 -8.17 14.02
C ASN A 110 13.47 -7.44 12.87
N VAL A 111 14.80 -7.41 12.90
CA VAL A 111 15.62 -6.82 11.83
C VAL A 111 15.41 -7.54 10.50
N ARG A 112 15.34 -8.87 10.50
CA ARG A 112 15.05 -9.66 9.29
C ARG A 112 13.70 -9.29 8.69
N ARG A 113 12.64 -9.20 9.52
CA ARG A 113 11.32 -8.74 9.06
C ARG A 113 11.37 -7.34 8.47
N GLN A 114 12.05 -6.40 9.13
CA GLN A 114 12.21 -5.03 8.64
C GLN A 114 12.97 -4.96 7.30
N LEU A 115 14.01 -5.79 7.13
CA LEU A 115 14.77 -5.85 5.88
C LEU A 115 13.94 -6.44 4.73
N ILE A 116 13.18 -7.51 4.97
CA ILE A 116 12.32 -8.11 3.94
C ILE A 116 11.24 -7.11 3.51
N ALA A 117 10.63 -6.40 4.47
CA ALA A 117 9.65 -5.36 4.17
C ALA A 117 10.23 -4.23 3.31
N ALA A 118 11.44 -3.77 3.62
CA ALA A 118 12.14 -2.75 2.83
C ALA A 118 12.49 -3.25 1.41
N GLN A 119 12.99 -4.48 1.28
CA GLN A 119 13.33 -5.08 -0.01
C GLN A 119 12.12 -5.24 -0.93
N LEU A 120 10.96 -5.60 -0.38
CA LEU A 120 9.71 -5.69 -1.14
C LEU A 120 9.28 -4.33 -1.71
N GLN A 121 9.48 -3.25 -0.94
CA GLN A 121 9.18 -1.89 -1.40
C GLN A 121 10.13 -1.47 -2.53
N GLU A 122 11.43 -1.70 -2.39
CA GLU A 122 12.41 -1.38 -3.43
C GLU A 122 12.11 -2.11 -4.75
N ARG A 123 11.71 -3.38 -4.68
CA ARG A 123 11.30 -4.15 -5.87
C ARG A 123 10.08 -3.54 -6.56
N ARG A 124 9.08 -3.09 -5.79
CA ARG A 124 7.88 -2.44 -6.33
C ARG A 124 8.24 -1.11 -7.00
N VAL A 125 9.05 -0.27 -6.35
CA VAL A 125 9.48 1.01 -6.92
C VAL A 125 10.27 0.81 -8.21
N ARG A 126 11.22 -0.13 -8.25
CA ARG A 126 11.96 -0.44 -9.48
C ARG A 126 11.07 -0.99 -10.59
N ALA A 127 10.01 -1.72 -10.26
CA ALA A 127 9.04 -2.17 -11.26
C ALA A 127 8.26 -0.98 -11.85
N PHE A 128 7.84 -0.03 -11.01
CA PHE A 128 7.19 1.20 -11.47
C PHE A 128 8.14 2.08 -12.29
N GLU A 129 9.39 2.23 -11.88
CA GLU A 129 10.41 2.98 -12.62
C GLU A 129 10.63 2.41 -14.02
N LYS A 130 10.67 1.09 -14.17
CA LYS A 130 10.76 0.45 -15.50
C LYS A 130 9.55 0.73 -16.39
N ILE A 131 8.36 0.84 -15.80
CA ILE A 131 7.12 1.14 -16.53
C ILE A 131 7.07 2.62 -16.90
N SER A 132 7.51 3.52 -16.01
CA SER A 132 7.51 4.97 -16.27
C SER A 132 8.64 5.43 -17.19
N THR A 133 9.80 4.79 -17.12
CA THR A 133 11.00 5.12 -17.91
C THR A 133 10.99 4.41 -19.27
N ALA A 134 10.02 3.53 -19.54
CA ALA A 134 9.77 3.04 -20.88
C ALA A 134 9.33 4.23 -21.75
N THR A 135 10.31 4.87 -22.37
CA THR A 135 10.12 5.93 -23.35
C THR A 135 9.19 5.38 -24.42
N VAL A 136 7.96 5.89 -24.49
CA VAL A 136 7.07 5.66 -25.62
C VAL A 136 7.85 6.11 -26.85
N ILE A 137 8.34 5.16 -27.64
CA ILE A 137 8.92 5.43 -28.95
C ILE A 137 7.74 5.89 -29.81
N THR A 138 7.39 7.17 -29.70
CA THR A 138 6.71 7.84 -30.80
C THR A 138 7.78 7.99 -31.85
N GLU A 139 7.78 7.09 -32.85
CA GLU A 139 8.55 7.34 -34.06
C GLU A 139 8.25 8.78 -34.50
N PRO A 140 9.27 9.63 -34.70
CA PRO A 140 9.02 10.97 -35.21
C PRO A 140 8.42 10.78 -36.59
N VAL A 141 7.10 11.02 -36.70
CA VAL A 141 6.43 11.16 -37.99
C VAL A 141 7.22 12.22 -38.73
N GLU A 142 8.02 11.81 -39.70
CA GLU A 142 8.66 12.72 -40.65
C GLU A 142 7.54 13.59 -41.22
N ARG A 143 7.51 14.83 -40.78
CA ARG A 143 6.68 15.86 -41.38
C ARG A 143 7.21 16.03 -42.79
N VAL A 144 6.61 15.32 -43.73
CA VAL A 144 6.87 15.45 -45.16
C VAL A 144 6.44 16.87 -45.54
N THR A 145 7.36 17.83 -45.43
CA THR A 145 7.19 19.16 -45.96
C THR A 145 7.32 19.06 -47.47
N PHE A 146 6.22 18.76 -48.15
CA PHE A 146 6.07 19.09 -49.57
C PHE A 146 5.92 20.61 -49.68
N SER A 147 7.02 21.33 -49.50
CA SER A 147 7.17 22.70 -49.99
C SER A 147 8.22 22.63 -51.09
N SER A 148 7.75 22.74 -52.33
CA SER A 148 8.60 22.94 -53.49
C SER A 148 9.58 24.07 -53.20
N ARG A 149 10.86 23.71 -53.11
CA ARG A 149 11.97 24.62 -52.95
C ARG A 149 12.02 25.54 -54.17
N VAL A 150 11.60 26.80 -54.00
CA VAL A 150 12.06 27.91 -54.84
C VAL A 150 13.10 28.63 -54.00
N ASP A 151 14.36 28.47 -54.38
CA ASP A 151 15.50 29.09 -53.73
C ASP A 151 15.43 30.61 -53.89
N PHE A 152 15.05 31.33 -52.83
CA PHE A 152 15.42 32.72 -52.66
C PHE A 152 16.36 32.82 -51.46
N VAL A 153 17.64 33.03 -51.77
CA VAL A 153 18.64 33.52 -50.82
C VAL A 153 18.31 34.99 -50.56
N ALA A 154 17.42 35.23 -49.60
CA ALA A 154 17.19 36.55 -49.04
C ALA A 154 17.80 36.59 -47.64
N GLU A 155 18.75 37.50 -47.47
CA GLU A 155 19.48 37.80 -46.25
C GLU A 155 18.52 37.91 -45.05
N ASN A 156 18.68 37.00 -44.10
CA ASN A 156 17.82 36.88 -42.92
C ASN A 156 18.15 38.01 -41.93
N GLN A 157 17.55 39.18 -42.15
CA GLN A 157 17.25 40.09 -41.05
C GLN A 157 15.94 39.65 -40.45
N GLU A 158 15.98 39.09 -39.23
CA GLU A 158 14.80 38.74 -38.44
C GLU A 158 14.03 40.00 -38.04
N HIS A 159 13.36 40.63 -39.00
CA HIS A 159 12.37 41.67 -38.76
C HIS A 159 11.05 40.96 -38.48
N TRP A 160 10.58 41.06 -37.25
CA TRP A 160 9.26 40.57 -36.90
C TRP A 160 8.21 41.45 -37.59
N ILE A 161 7.64 40.94 -38.68
CA ILE A 161 6.55 41.61 -39.40
C ILE A 161 5.22 41.18 -38.77
N PRO A 162 4.42 42.11 -38.22
CA PRO A 162 3.12 41.81 -37.65
C PRO A 162 2.18 41.22 -38.70
N LEU A 163 1.27 40.35 -38.25
CA LEU A 163 0.36 39.57 -39.10
C LEU A 163 -0.52 40.45 -40.00
N ILE A 164 -0.75 41.72 -39.64
CA ILE A 164 -1.63 42.64 -40.36
C ILE A 164 -0.99 43.23 -41.62
N GLU A 165 0.34 43.27 -41.68
CA GLU A 165 1.11 43.82 -42.81
C GLU A 165 1.39 42.76 -43.89
N ARG A 166 0.96 41.50 -43.65
CA ARG A 166 1.04 40.44 -44.65
C ARG A 166 -0.12 40.59 -45.64
N ILE A 167 0.13 41.41 -46.66
CA ILE A 167 -0.78 41.72 -47.77
C ILE A 167 -1.31 40.45 -48.48
N ASP A 168 -0.62 39.31 -48.34
CA ASP A 168 -0.95 38.04 -48.99
C ASP A 168 -1.76 37.04 -48.12
N THR A 169 -2.10 37.37 -46.86
CA THR A 169 -2.79 36.40 -45.96
C THR A 169 -4.32 36.42 -46.06
N ALA A 170 -4.90 37.35 -46.84
CA ALA A 170 -6.35 37.46 -47.03
C ALA A 170 -6.90 36.66 -48.23
N GLY A 171 -6.10 35.77 -48.82
CA GLY A 171 -6.56 34.84 -49.85
C GLY A 171 -7.27 33.64 -49.21
N VAL A 172 -8.58 33.48 -49.47
CA VAL A 172 -9.25 32.19 -49.24
C VAL A 172 -8.62 31.17 -50.19
N VAL A 173 -7.64 30.43 -49.69
CA VAL A 173 -7.03 29.31 -50.42
C VAL A 173 -8.06 28.18 -50.44
N VAL A 174 -8.74 28.03 -51.57
CA VAL A 174 -9.60 26.87 -51.82
C VAL A 174 -8.69 25.67 -52.04
N ILE A 175 -8.49 24.87 -50.99
CA ILE A 175 -7.75 23.62 -51.08
C ILE A 175 -8.60 22.64 -51.89
N PRO A 176 -8.13 22.11 -53.03
CA PRO A 176 -8.89 21.15 -53.83
C PRO A 176 -9.21 19.90 -52.99
N LYS A 177 -10.46 19.43 -53.08
CA LYS A 177 -11.02 18.34 -52.26
C LYS A 177 -10.39 16.96 -52.53
N ASP A 178 -9.50 16.88 -53.51
CA ASP A 178 -8.83 15.66 -53.98
C ASP A 178 -7.50 15.38 -53.25
N GLY A 179 -7.15 16.20 -52.25
CA GLY A 179 -6.08 15.87 -51.30
C GLY A 179 -6.48 14.72 -50.36
N PRO A 180 -5.52 14.01 -49.73
CA PRO A 180 -5.82 12.99 -48.75
C PRO A 180 -6.67 13.61 -47.63
N THR A 181 -7.97 13.31 -47.66
CA THR A 181 -8.92 13.78 -46.65
C THR A 181 -8.48 13.20 -45.32
N TRP A 182 -8.50 14.02 -44.26
CA TRP A 182 -8.14 13.56 -42.92
C TRP A 182 -8.94 12.29 -42.59
N GLN A 183 -8.22 11.20 -42.33
CA GLN A 183 -8.81 9.92 -41.98
C GLN A 183 -8.48 9.61 -40.52
N PRO A 184 -9.48 9.40 -39.65
CA PRO A 184 -9.21 9.13 -38.24
C PRO A 184 -8.46 7.81 -38.10
N VAL A 185 -7.39 7.83 -37.30
CA VAL A 185 -6.66 6.62 -36.94
C VAL A 185 -7.47 5.85 -35.90
N SER A 186 -7.75 4.57 -36.17
CA SER A 186 -8.46 3.71 -35.21
C SER A 186 -7.56 3.42 -34.01
N VAL A 187 -7.95 3.94 -32.84
CA VAL A 187 -7.29 3.60 -31.57
C VAL A 187 -7.92 2.34 -30.96
N PRO A 188 -7.12 1.45 -30.34
CA PRO A 188 -7.65 0.27 -29.68
C PRO A 188 -8.54 0.68 -28.49
N LYS A 189 -9.52 -0.16 -28.17
CA LYS A 189 -10.40 0.06 -27.02
C LYS A 189 -9.57 0.07 -25.74
N PRO A 190 -9.86 0.97 -24.80
CA PRO A 190 -9.14 1.03 -23.53
C PRO A 190 -9.40 -0.23 -22.70
N THR A 191 -8.41 -0.63 -21.88
CA THR A 191 -8.45 -1.87 -21.08
C THR A 191 -9.65 -1.94 -20.12
N TYR A 192 -10.15 -0.81 -19.62
CA TYR A 192 -11.34 -0.80 -18.76
C TYR A 192 -12.62 -1.19 -19.51
N ALA A 193 -12.64 -1.12 -20.84
CA ALA A 193 -13.77 -1.54 -21.65
C ALA A 193 -13.81 -3.07 -21.85
N THR A 194 -12.68 -3.75 -21.74
CA THR A 194 -12.56 -5.21 -21.88
C THR A 194 -12.42 -5.94 -20.54
N ALA A 195 -12.09 -5.22 -19.46
CA ALA A 195 -12.03 -5.77 -18.12
C ALA A 195 -13.40 -6.35 -17.70
N ALA A 196 -13.36 -7.44 -16.93
CA ALA A 196 -14.57 -8.05 -16.39
C ALA A 196 -15.35 -7.03 -15.55
N LYS A 197 -16.66 -6.97 -15.77
CA LYS A 197 -17.55 -6.12 -14.98
C LYS A 197 -17.41 -6.51 -13.51
N ALA A 198 -17.15 -5.53 -12.65
CA ALA A 198 -17.09 -5.76 -11.22
C ALA A 198 -18.39 -6.41 -10.74
N ILE A 199 -18.27 -7.47 -9.95
CA ILE A 199 -19.42 -8.12 -9.32
C ILE A 199 -20.01 -7.09 -8.34
N PRO A 200 -21.24 -6.61 -8.54
CA PRO A 200 -21.85 -5.71 -7.58
C PRO A 200 -22.08 -6.48 -6.28
N SER A 201 -21.79 -5.85 -5.14
CA SER A 201 -22.21 -6.42 -3.86
C SER A 201 -23.73 -6.44 -3.80
N ASN A 202 -24.32 -7.58 -3.45
CA ASN A 202 -25.75 -7.66 -3.15
C ASN A 202 -25.99 -7.07 -1.75
N ARG A 203 -25.80 -5.76 -1.60
CA ARG A 203 -26.06 -5.02 -0.36
C ARG A 203 -27.38 -4.28 -0.51
N VAL A 204 -28.38 -4.67 0.27
CA VAL A 204 -29.60 -3.88 0.44
C VAL A 204 -29.27 -2.78 1.45
N ILE A 205 -29.13 -1.55 0.98
CA ILE A 205 -28.90 -0.38 1.84
C ILE A 205 -30.28 0.16 2.23
N ASP A 206 -30.66 -0.04 3.48
CA ASP A 206 -31.85 0.63 4.02
C ASP A 206 -31.52 2.10 4.29
N LEU A 207 -32.14 2.98 3.50
CA LEU A 207 -31.99 4.44 3.59
C LEU A 207 -32.93 5.06 4.64
N THR A 208 -33.83 4.28 5.23
CA THR A 208 -34.84 4.78 6.18
C THR A 208 -34.29 4.95 7.60
N ILE A 209 -33.16 4.32 7.91
CA ILE A 209 -32.54 4.37 9.24
C ILE A 209 -31.23 5.17 9.17
N PRO A 210 -31.11 6.31 9.87
CA PRO A 210 -29.88 7.10 9.87
C PRO A 210 -28.73 6.33 10.52
N GLY A 211 -27.56 6.30 9.86
CA GLY A 211 -26.33 5.71 10.40
C GLY A 211 -26.01 4.28 9.93
N VAL A 212 -27.01 3.53 9.44
CA VAL A 212 -26.87 2.14 8.96
C VAL A 212 -26.04 2.03 7.66
N TRP A 213 -25.91 3.13 6.92
CA TRP A 213 -25.08 3.19 5.72
C TRP A 213 -23.58 3.36 6.02
N SER A 214 -23.18 3.62 7.27
CA SER A 214 -21.76 3.79 7.66
C SER A 214 -21.00 2.46 7.74
N ALA A 215 -19.74 2.45 7.26
CA ALA A 215 -18.91 1.23 7.24
C ALA A 215 -18.58 0.68 8.64
N SER A 216 -18.59 1.54 9.66
CA SER A 216 -18.34 1.17 11.05
C SER A 216 -19.45 0.32 11.66
N HIS A 217 -20.72 0.66 11.38
CA HIS A 217 -21.86 -0.08 11.95
C HIS A 217 -22.02 -1.47 11.34
N GLN A 218 -21.57 -1.66 10.10
CA GLN A 218 -21.62 -2.94 9.42
C GLN A 218 -20.65 -3.97 10.03
N ILE A 219 -19.46 -3.52 10.43
CA ILE A 219 -18.50 -4.39 11.14
C ILE A 219 -19.10 -4.82 12.47
N GLU A 220 -19.78 -3.91 13.17
CA GLU A 220 -20.46 -4.21 14.44
C GLU A 220 -21.63 -5.19 14.27
N SER A 221 -22.42 -5.05 13.21
CA SER A 221 -23.53 -5.98 12.92
C SER A 221 -23.05 -7.38 12.49
N ASP A 222 -21.97 -7.48 11.71
CA ASP A 222 -21.45 -8.79 11.26
C ASP A 222 -20.75 -9.56 12.40
N LEU A 223 -20.31 -8.85 13.45
CA LEU A 223 -19.66 -9.45 14.62
C LEU A 223 -20.65 -9.92 15.69
N LEU A 224 -21.88 -9.39 15.67
CA LEU A 224 -22.92 -9.76 16.62
C LEU A 224 -23.87 -10.77 15.95
N PRO A 225 -24.19 -11.90 16.59
CA PRO A 225 -25.19 -12.81 16.07
C PRO A 225 -26.51 -12.06 15.90
N SER A 226 -27.24 -12.35 14.82
CA SER A 226 -28.50 -11.67 14.56
C SER A 226 -29.48 -11.96 15.69
N ARG A 227 -30.37 -11.00 16.00
CA ARG A 227 -31.36 -11.17 17.08
C ARG A 227 -32.21 -12.43 16.89
N ASP A 228 -32.44 -12.82 15.64
CA ASP A 228 -33.24 -13.99 15.28
C ASP A 228 -32.46 -15.31 15.46
N GLU A 229 -31.11 -15.28 15.42
CA GLU A 229 -30.26 -16.44 15.77
C GLU A 229 -30.08 -16.61 17.29
N LEU A 230 -30.26 -15.53 18.06
CA LEU A 230 -30.04 -15.52 19.52
C LEU A 230 -31.20 -16.14 20.32
N PHE A 231 -32.39 -16.28 19.73
CA PHE A 231 -33.55 -16.86 20.39
C PHE A 231 -33.94 -18.19 19.72
N ASP A 232 -33.20 -19.26 20.06
CA ASP A 232 -33.68 -20.63 20.29
C ASP A 232 -34.84 -21.16 19.41
N GLN A 233 -34.82 -20.90 18.10
CA GLN A 233 -35.80 -21.44 17.16
C GLN A 233 -35.73 -22.98 17.09
N GLU A 234 -34.54 -23.56 17.30
CA GLU A 234 -34.36 -25.00 17.49
C GLU A 234 -34.95 -25.52 18.80
N LEU A 235 -34.99 -24.71 19.86
CA LEU A 235 -35.58 -25.11 21.15
C LEU A 235 -37.11 -25.05 21.07
N GLU A 236 -37.67 -24.03 20.41
CA GLU A 236 -39.11 -23.96 20.10
C GLU A 236 -39.55 -25.11 19.18
N GLU A 237 -38.78 -25.43 18.13
CA GLU A 237 -39.09 -26.54 17.22
C GLU A 237 -38.99 -27.90 17.94
N ASN A 238 -37.94 -28.13 18.74
CA ASN A 238 -37.83 -29.35 19.54
C ASN A 238 -38.90 -29.47 20.65
N ALA A 239 -39.30 -28.36 21.27
CA ALA A 239 -40.38 -28.35 22.26
C ALA A 239 -41.76 -28.57 21.62
N ALA A 240 -41.96 -28.07 20.39
CA ALA A 240 -43.17 -28.33 19.62
C ALA A 240 -43.27 -29.80 19.20
N ILE A 241 -42.16 -30.43 18.84
CA ILE A 241 -42.10 -31.85 18.45
C ILE A 241 -42.26 -32.79 19.68
N ASN A 242 -41.64 -32.46 20.81
CA ASN A 242 -41.61 -33.33 22.01
C ASN A 242 -42.68 -33.02 23.08
N LYS A 243 -43.84 -32.48 22.69
CA LYS A 243 -44.90 -31.99 23.59
C LYS A 243 -45.48 -33.03 24.58
N PHE A 244 -45.15 -34.32 24.46
CA PHE A 244 -45.72 -35.40 25.30
C PHE A 244 -44.72 -36.15 26.19
N GLY A 245 -43.46 -35.71 26.27
CA GLY A 245 -42.43 -36.35 27.11
C GLY A 245 -42.33 -35.80 28.54
N ALA A 246 -43.45 -35.65 29.26
CA ALA A 246 -43.38 -35.37 30.70
C ALA A 246 -43.11 -36.69 31.43
N VAL A 247 -41.82 -36.97 31.67
CA VAL A 247 -41.33 -38.15 32.40
C VAL A 247 -41.60 -37.95 33.89
N ASN A 248 -42.65 -38.62 34.38
CA ASN A 248 -42.67 -39.12 35.76
C ASN A 248 -42.14 -40.56 35.71
N GLU A 249 -40.90 -40.75 36.10
CA GLU A 249 -40.34 -41.94 36.75
C GLU A 249 -38.99 -41.60 37.39
#